data_AF-A0A1I5WUH0-F1
#
_entry.id   AF-A0A1I5WUH0-F1
#
_cell.length_a   1.000
_cell.length_b   1.000
_cell.length_c   1.000
_cell.angle_alpha   90.00
_cell.angle_beta   90.00
_cell.angle_gamma   90.00
#
_symmetry.space_group_name_H-M   'P 1'
#
loop_
_entity.id
_entity.type
_entity.pdbx_description
1 polymer ?
#
loop_
_entity_poly.entity_id
_entity_poly.type
_entity_poly.pdbx_seq_one_letter_code
_entity_poly.pdbx_strand_id
1 'polypeptide(L)' 'MHFIPTYSSWLNQVERFFALITDKAIRRGSFTSVKQLVQRIDHFVTSYNSNCKPFRWTATADEVLAKLHRLCSRITGTEH' A
#
# COMPACT_ATOMS: atom_id res chain seq x y z
N MET A 1 -3.24 -21.07 7.04
CA MET A 1 -2.01 -20.24 6.96
C MET A 1 -2.06 -19.47 5.65
N HIS A 2 -1.98 -18.14 5.66
CA HIS A 2 -1.90 -17.33 4.43
C HIS A 2 -0.43 -16.98 4.19
N PHE A 3 0.14 -17.43 3.07
CA PHE A 3 1.55 -17.22 2.75
C PHE A 3 1.71 -15.93 1.94
N ILE A 4 2.54 -15.00 2.44
CA ILE A 4 3.00 -13.85 1.66
C ILE A 4 4.48 -14.12 1.34
N PRO A 5 4.85 -14.25 0.05
CA PRO A 5 6.23 -14.50 -0.33
C PRO A 5 7.15 -13.39 0.17
N THR A 6 8.39 -13.73 0.54
CA THR A 6 9.43 -12.75 0.87
C THR A 6 9.56 -11.73 -0.27
N TYR A 7 9.70 -10.45 0.08
CA TYR A 7 9.70 -9.31 -0.87
C TYR A 7 8.37 -9.02 -1.60
N SER A 8 7.29 -9.75 -1.30
CA SER A 8 5.96 -9.46 -1.85
C SER A 8 5.11 -8.60 -0.92
N SER A 9 5.74 -7.59 -0.34
CA SER A 9 5.13 -6.65 0.60
C SER A 9 3.92 -5.93 -0.03
N TRP A 10 3.97 -5.72 -1.35
CA TRP A 10 2.88 -5.17 -2.16
C TRP A 10 1.58 -5.99 -2.11
N LEU A 11 1.64 -7.30 -1.81
CA LEU A 11 0.49 -8.18 -1.61
C LEU A 11 -0.12 -8.06 -0.20
N ASN A 12 0.58 -7.42 0.74
CA ASN A 12 0.15 -7.30 2.13
C ASN A 12 -0.90 -6.18 2.29
N GLN A 13 -2.08 -6.54 2.79
CA GLN A 13 -3.18 -5.59 3.05
C GLN A 13 -2.82 -4.57 4.14
N VAL A 14 -1.97 -4.96 5.10
CA VAL A 14 -1.51 -4.05 6.17
C VAL A 14 -0.69 -2.89 5.59
N GLU A 15 0.19 -3.16 4.62
CA GLU A 15 0.96 -2.10 3.95
C GLU A 15 0.09 -1.17 3.11
N ARG A 16 -0.94 -1.72 2.45
CA ARG A 16 -1.94 -0.91 1.73
C ARG A 16 -2.69 0.01 2.67
N PHE A 17 -3.06 -0.47 3.85
CA PHE A 17 -3.69 0.34 4.88
C PHE A 17 -2.76 1.47 5.37
N PHE A 18 -1.48 1.18 5.62
CA PHE A 18 -0.51 2.21 6.02
C PHE A 18 -0.28 3.28 4.94
N ALA A 19 -0.25 2.90 3.67
CA ALA A 19 -0.19 3.88 2.58
C ALA A 19 -1.42 4.79 2.56
N LEU A 20 -2.61 4.22 2.78
CA LEU A 20 -3.88 4.94 2.78
C LEU A 20 -4.01 5.94 3.94
N ILE A 21 -3.66 5.55 5.18
CA ILE A 21 -3.66 6.49 6.31
C ILE A 21 -2.61 7.59 6.13
N THR A 22 -1.45 7.24 5.55
CA THR A 22 -0.40 8.22 5.26
C THR A 22 -0.88 9.30 4.29
N ASP A 23 -1.53 8.91 3.18
CA ASP A 23 -2.05 9.85 2.19
C ASP A 23 -3.20 10.71 2.72
N LYS A 24 -4.16 10.08 3.42
CA LYS A 24 -5.43 10.73 3.77
C LYS A 24 -5.39 11.51 5.08
N ALA A 25 -4.60 11.06 6.07
CA ALA A 25 -4.61 11.63 7.41
C ALA A 25 -3.28 12.33 7.76
N ILE A 26 -2.14 11.72 7.42
CA ILE A 26 -0.83 12.19 7.89
C ILE A 26 -0.29 13.31 6.99
N ARG A 27 -0.15 13.08 5.67
CA ARG A 27 0.45 14.06 4.75
C ARG A 27 -0.36 15.35 4.59
N ARG A 28 -1.65 15.31 4.86
CA ARG A 28 -2.57 16.46 4.78
C ARG A 28 -2.74 17.19 6.11
N GLY A 29 -2.21 16.65 7.21
CA GLY A 29 -2.30 17.25 8.54
C GLY A 29 -1.05 18.06 8.87
N SER A 30 -1.23 19.15 9.61
CA SER A 30 -0.15 19.81 10.34
C SER A 30 -0.38 19.57 11.83
N PHE A 31 0.64 19.05 12.52
CA PHE A 31 0.52 18.61 13.91
C PHE A 31 1.52 19.38 14.76
N THR A 32 1.04 19.99 15.83
CA THR A 32 1.86 20.73 16.79
C THR A 32 2.38 19.85 17.93
N SER A 33 1.88 18.61 18.03
CA SER A 33 2.34 17.63 19.01
C SER A 33 2.07 16.19 18.54
N VAL A 34 2.81 15.24 19.12
CA VAL A 34 2.58 13.80 18.91
C VAL A 34 1.17 13.39 19.36
N LYS A 35 0.66 13.97 20.45
CA LYS A 35 -0.70 13.69 20.94
C LYS A 35 -1.77 14.01 19.89
N GLN A 36 -1.60 15.13 19.17
CA GLN A 36 -2.52 15.53 18.10
C GLN A 36 -2.45 14.55 16.91
N LEU A 37 -1.25 14.08 16.56
CA LEU A 37 -1.07 13.07 15.52
C LEU A 37 -1.77 11.75 15.89
N VAL A 38 -1.58 11.27 17.13
CA VAL A 38 -2.24 10.05 17.63
C VAL A 38 -3.75 10.18 17.55
N GLN A 39 -4.32 11.28 18.06
CA GLN A 39 -5.76 11.53 17.98
C GLN A 39 -6.28 11.56 16.53
N ARG A 40 -5.50 12.11 15.60
CA ARG A 40 -5.88 12.13 14.18
C ARG A 40 -5.90 10.74 13.58
N ILE A 41 -4.93 9.89 13.94
CA ILE A 41 -4.85 8.48 13.54
C ILE A 41 -6.04 7.70 14.11
N ASP A 42 -6.33 7.83 15.41
CA ASP A 42 -7.46 7.15 16.04
C ASP A 42 -8.78 7.53 15.37
N HIS A 43 -9.04 8.82 15.16
CA HIS A 43 -10.24 9.27 14.49
C HIS A 43 -10.34 8.72 13.05
N PHE A 44 -9.22 8.67 12.33
CA PHE A 44 -9.18 8.07 11.00
C PHE A 44 -9.53 6.58 11.03
N VAL A 45 -8.94 5.82 11.96
CA VAL A 45 -9.19 4.38 12.13
C VAL A 45 -10.65 4.13 12.46
N THR A 46 -11.23 4.85 13.43
CA THR A 46 -12.64 4.72 13.80
C THR A 46 -13.55 4.96 12.60
N SER A 47 -13.34 6.08 11.88
CA SER A 47 -14.15 6.43 10.71
C SER A 47 -14.00 5.43 9.56
N TYR A 48 -12.77 4.99 9.29
CA TYR A 48 -12.50 4.01 8.23
C TYR A 48 -13.15 2.66 8.53
N ASN A 49 -13.07 2.20 9.78
CA ASN A 49 -13.64 0.91 10.19
C ASN A 49 -15.17 0.88 10.15
N SER A 50 -15.86 2.02 10.31
CA SER A 50 -17.33 2.08 10.21
C SER A 50 -17.88 1.73 8.82
N ASN A 51 -17.08 1.87 7.75
CA ASN A 51 -17.50 1.57 6.38
C ASN A 51 -16.36 0.96 5.55
N CYS A 52 -15.54 0.12 6.19
CA CYS A 52 -14.35 -0.42 5.55
C CYS A 52 -14.75 -1.27 4.35
N LYS A 53 -14.07 -1.04 3.22
CA LYS A 53 -14.24 -1.84 2.00
C LYS A 53 -13.02 -2.72 1.81
N PRO A 54 -13.19 -3.96 1.36
CA PRO A 54 -12.04 -4.81 1.02
C PRO A 54 -11.23 -4.12 -0.09
N PHE A 55 -9.90 -4.20 0.02
CA PHE A 55 -9.02 -3.75 -1.04
C PHE A 55 -9.22 -4.65 -2.27
N ARG A 56 -9.68 -4.07 -3.38
CA ARG A 56 -9.88 -4.80 -4.63
C ARG A 56 -8.65 -4.65 -5.51
N TRP A 57 -8.10 -5.78 -5.92
CA TRP A 57 -7.05 -5.83 -6.93
C TRP A 57 -7.61 -5.40 -8.28
N THR A 58 -6.98 -4.39 -8.90
CA THR A 58 -7.37 -3.90 -10.23
C THR A 58 -6.49 -4.46 -11.33
N ALA A 59 -5.25 -4.86 -11.01
CA ALA A 59 -4.35 -5.47 -11.98
C ALA A 59 -4.68 -6.94 -12.17
N THR A 60 -4.81 -7.38 -13.42
CA THR A 60 -4.99 -8.79 -13.76
C THR A 60 -3.65 -9.52 -13.70
N ALA A 61 -3.68 -10.85 -13.59
CA ALA A 61 -2.47 -11.66 -13.62
C ALA A 61 -1.68 -11.43 -14.92
N ASP A 62 -2.36 -11.34 -16.06
CA ASP A 62 -1.76 -11.07 -17.37
C ASP A 62 -1.05 -9.72 -17.42
N GLU A 63 -1.63 -8.66 -16.85
CA GLU A 63 -0.99 -7.35 -16.78
C GLU A 63 0.29 -7.37 -15.93
N VAL A 64 0.28 -8.13 -14.84
CA VAL A 64 1.45 -8.30 -13.98
C VAL A 64 2.55 -9.06 -14.73
N LEU A 65 2.20 -10.16 -15.39
CA LEU A 65 3.15 -10.96 -16.17
C LEU A 65 3.74 -10.17 -17.34
N ALA A 66 2.92 -9.39 -18.06
CA ALA A 66 3.38 -8.53 -19.14
C ALA A 66 4.37 -7.46 -18.65
N LYS A 67 4.12 -6.86 -17.47
CA LYS A 67 5.07 -5.91 -16.85
C LYS A 67 6.38 -6.58 -16.46
N LEU A 68 6.33 -7.77 -15.87
CA LEU A 68 7.52 -8.54 -15.52
C LEU A 68 8.35 -8.87 -16.77
N HIS A 69 7.70 -9.34 -17.84
CA HIS A 69 8.38 -9.65 -19.10
C HIS A 69 9.10 -8.43 -19.67
N ARG A 70 8.45 -7.26 -19.68
CA ARG A 70 9.05 -5.98 -20.11
C ARG A 70 10.22 -5.53 -19.24
N LEU A 71 10.13 -5.76 -17.92
CA LEU A 71 11.21 -5.42 -16.99
C LEU A 71 12.41 -6.33 -17.21
N CYS A 72 12.19 -7.65 -17.25
CA CYS A 72 13.24 -8.64 -17.49
C CYS A 72 13.96 -8.37 -18.82
N SER A 73 13.23 -8.11 -19.91
CA SER A 73 13.84 -7.82 -21.22
C SER A 73 14.72 -6.56 -21.23
N ARG A 74 14.41 -5.57 -20.39
CA ARG A 74 15.21 -4.34 -20.25
C ARG A 74 16.46 -4.56 -19.41
N ILE A 75 16.39 -5.39 -18.38
CA ILE A 75 17.51 -5.70 -17.48
C ILE A 75 18.49 -6.64 -18.18
N THR A 76 18.02 -7.61 -18.95
CA THR A 76 18.88 -8.52 -19.72
C THR A 76 19.58 -7.85 -20.92
N GLY A 77 19.11 -6.67 -21.35
CA GLY A 77 19.71 -5.91 -22.45
C GLY A 77 20.68 -4.81 -22.02
N THR A 78 20.87 -4.57 -20.73
CA THR A 78 21.97 -3.74 -20.23
C THR A 78 23.20 -4.61 -20.09
N GLU A 79 23.89 -4.84 -21.20
CA GLU A 79 25.24 -5.40 -21.21
C GLU A 79 26.17 -4.43 -20.48
N HIS A 80 27.03 -4.97 -19.60
CA HIS A 80 28.14 -4.25 -18.98
C HIS A 80 29.34 -4.31 -19.92
#